data_AF-A0A971TH38-F1
#
_entry.id   AF-A0A971TH38-F1
#
_cell.length_a   1.000
_cell.length_b   1.000
_cell.length_c   1.000
_cell.angle_alpha   90.00
_cell.angle_beta   90.00
_cell.angle_gamma   90.00
#
_symmetry.space_group_name_H-M   'P 1'
#
loop_
_entity.id
_entity.type
_entity.pdbx_description
1 polymer ?
#
loop_
_entity_poly.entity_id
_entity_poly.type
_entity_poly.pdbx_seq_one_letter_code
_entity_poly.pdbx_strand_id
1 'polypeptide(L)' 'MNYIQARCLMCGKIEDVGEDHQDYVKLVKQEKAPTFICDICRNRVRYESDEQRKPKKPM' A
#
# COMPACT_ATOMS: atom_id res chain seq x y z
N MET A 1 3.15 -22.84 4.04
CA MET A 1 3.20 -21.50 3.43
C MET A 1 2.87 -20.52 4.55
N ASN A 2 3.79 -19.62 4.88
CA ASN A 2 3.54 -18.60 5.90
C ASN A 2 2.84 -17.41 5.24
N TYR A 3 1.78 -16.93 5.87
CA TYR A 3 1.04 -15.76 5.43
C TYR A 3 0.90 -14.82 6.63
N ILE A 4 1.08 -13.53 6.39
CA ILE A 4 0.89 -12.50 7.42
C ILE A 4 -0.35 -11.71 7.07
N GLN A 5 -1.31 -11.70 7.98
CA GLN A 5 -2.43 -10.79 7.90
C GLN A 5 -1.96 -9.39 8.21
N ALA A 6 -1.86 -8.57 7.17
CA ALA A 6 -1.51 -7.17 7.30
C ALA A 6 -2.72 -6.29 6.97
N ARG A 7 -2.78 -5.10 7.58
CA ARG A 7 -3.85 -4.13 7.34
C ARG A 7 -3.35 -3.01 6.42
N CYS A 8 -4.13 -2.66 5.41
CA CYS A 8 -3.85 -1.50 4.60
C CYS A 8 -4.05 -0.21 5.42
N LEU A 9 -3.04 0.67 5.44
CA LEU A 9 -3.09 1.94 6.18
C LEU A 9 -4.15 2.92 5.62
N MET A 10 -4.43 2.82 4.32
CA MET A 10 -5.29 3.76 3.60
C MET A 10 -6.76 3.35 3.61
N CYS A 11 -7.05 2.08 3.34
CA CYS A 11 -8.43 1.57 3.27
C CYS A 11 -8.82 0.66 4.44
N GLY A 12 -7.90 0.30 5.33
CA GLY A 12 -8.16 -0.58 6.47
C GLY A 12 -8.42 -2.05 6.10
N LYS A 13 -8.35 -2.41 4.81
CA LYS A 13 -8.56 -3.79 4.34
C LYS A 13 -7.45 -4.71 4.88
N ILE A 14 -7.84 -5.87 5.40
CA ILE A 14 -6.89 -6.91 5.82
C ILE A 14 -6.66 -7.83 4.63
N GLU A 15 -5.40 -8.06 4.27
CA GLU A 15 -5.01 -8.99 3.21
C GLU A 15 -3.93 -9.94 3.71
N ASP A 16 -3.95 -11.16 3.18
CA ASP A 16 -2.97 -12.19 3.50
C ASP A 16 -1.74 -11.98 2.61
N VAL A 17 -0.66 -11.50 3.21
CA VAL A 17 0.60 -11.22 2.53
C VAL A 17 1.52 -12.43 2.68
N GLY A 18 1.80 -13.11 1.58
CA GLY A 18 2.74 -14.24 1.53
C GLY A 18 4.21 -13.81 1.48
N GLU A 19 5.11 -14.78 1.66
CA GLU A 19 6.58 -14.59 1.62
C GLU A 19 7.08 -13.97 0.30
N ASP A 20 6.37 -14.19 -0.81
CA ASP A 20 6.71 -13.65 -2.14
C ASP A 20 6.50 -12.14 -2.27
N HIS A 21 5.82 -11.51 -1.32
CA HIS A 21 5.51 -10.08 -1.37
C HIS A 21 6.71 -9.25 -0.88
N GLN A 22 7.08 -8.19 -1.62
CA GLN A 22 8.22 -7.33 -1.28
C GLN A 22 8.17 -6.74 0.14
N ASP A 23 6.98 -6.50 0.65
CA ASP A 23 6.78 -5.94 1.99
C ASP A 23 6.70 -7.00 3.09
N TYR A 24 6.71 -8.30 2.77
CA TYR A 24 6.64 -9.38 3.76
C TYR A 24 7.71 -9.24 4.84
N VAL A 25 8.97 -9.00 4.46
CA VAL A 25 10.09 -8.81 5.41
C VAL A 25 9.85 -7.63 6.36
N LYS A 26 9.19 -6.57 5.88
CA LYS A 26 8.87 -5.39 6.72
C LYS A 26 7.69 -5.67 7.65
N LEU A 27 6.71 -6.43 7.17
CA LEU A 27 5.53 -6.84 7.94
C LEU A 27 5.92 -7.81 9.07
N VAL A 28 6.81 -8.77 8.80
CA VAL A 28 7.41 -9.65 9.82
C VAL A 28 8.06 -8.81 10.92
N LYS A 29 8.83 -7.78 10.55
CA LYS A 29 9.51 -6.89 11.50
C LYS A 29 8.57 -5.99 12.31
N GLN A 30 7.33 -5.80 11.88
CA GLN A 30 6.37 -4.88 12.52
C GLN A 30 5.56 -5.50 13.66
N GLU A 31 5.77 -6.79 13.97
CA GLU A 31 5.29 -7.65 15.10
C GLU A 31 3.93 -7.33 15.77
N LYS A 32 3.67 -6.09 16.17
CA LYS A 32 2.45 -5.64 16.87
C LYS A 32 1.32 -5.20 15.94
N ALA A 33 1.62 -4.62 14.78
CA ALA A 33 0.61 -4.09 13.87
C ALA A 33 1.14 -4.02 12.42
N PRO A 34 1.23 -5.16 11.72
CA PRO A 34 1.67 -5.20 10.33
C PRO A 34 0.76 -4.33 9.46
N THR A 35 1.28 -3.18 9.02
CA THR A 35 0.58 -2.24 8.16
C THR A 35 1.30 -2.09 6.83
N PHE A 36 0.54 -2.08 5.74
CA PHE A 36 1.07 -1.87 4.40
C PHE A 36 0.14 -0.96 3.60
N ILE A 37 0.48 -0.67 2.36
CA ILE A 37 -0.41 0.04 1.42
C ILE A 37 -0.73 -0.94 0.31
N CYS A 38 -1.99 -1.35 0.18
CA CYS A 38 -2.40 -2.24 -0.91
C CYS A 38 -2.24 -1.57 -2.27
N ASP A 39 -2.12 -2.37 -3.33
CA ASP A 39 -1.87 -1.87 -4.68
C ASP A 39 -2.96 -0.91 -5.18
N ILE A 40 -4.21 -1.13 -4.76
CA ILE A 40 -5.34 -0.26 -5.10
C ILE A 40 -5.11 1.15 -4.53
N CYS A 41 -4.80 1.24 -3.24
CA CYS A 41 -4.54 2.52 -2.58
C CYS A 41 -3.27 3.18 -3.12
N ARG A 42 -2.23 2.38 -3.40
CA ARG A 42 -0.98 2.87 -3.98
C ARG A 42 -1.19 3.47 -5.37
N ASN A 43 -1.96 2.81 -6.22
CA ASN A 43 -2.28 3.30 -7.56
C ASN A 43 -3.18 4.54 -7.52
N ARG A 44 -4.16 4.55 -6.60
CA ARG A 44 -4.99 5.73 -6.38
C ARG A 44 -4.18 6.96 -6.01
N VAL A 45 -3.27 6.85 -5.04
CA VAL A 45 -2.41 7.97 -4.61
C VAL A 45 -1.54 8.48 -5.77
N ARG A 46 -1.01 7.58 -6.60
CA ARG A 46 -0.26 7.97 -7.80
C ARG A 46 -1.11 8.74 -8.79
N TYR A 47 -2.28 8.19 -9.14
CA TYR A 47 -3.20 8.83 -10.06
C TYR A 47 -3.58 10.24 -9.58
N GLU A 48 -3.97 10.38 -8.31
CA GLU A 48 -4.31 11.68 -7.72
C GLU A 48 -3.12 12.65 -7.74
N SER A 49 -1.90 12.16 -7.46
CA SER A 49 -0.68 12.98 -7.50
C SER A 49 -0.35 13.45 -8.92
N ASP A 50 -0.48 12.57 -9.91
CA ASP A 50 -0.21 12.89 -11.31
C ASP A 50 -1.26 13.86 -11.88
N GLU A 51 -2.54 13.71 -11.52
CA GLU A 51 -3.60 14.65 -11.88
C GLU A 51 -3.33 16.06 -11.32
N GLN A 52 -2.89 16.17 -10.07
CA GLN A 52 -2.55 17.46 -9.46
C GLN A 52 -1.30 18.09 -10.08
N ARG A 53 -0.38 17.27 -10.61
CA ARG A 53 0.84 17.72 -11.28
C ARG A 53 0.61 18.13 -12.73
N LYS A 54 -0.56 17.87 -13.31
CA LYS A 54 -0.87 18.35 -14.67
C LYS A 54 -0.73 19.87 -14.68
N PRO A 55 0.16 20.44 -15.52
CA PRO A 55 0.33 21.87 -15.59
C PRO A 55 -1.00 22.50 -16.00
N LYS A 56 -1.54 23.37 -15.13
CA LYS A 56 -2.69 24.20 -15.50
C LYS A 56 -2.27 24.99 -16.73
N LYS A 57 -2.98 24.81 -17.84
CA LYS A 57 -2.72 25.60 -19.04
C LYS A 57 -2.74 27.08 -18.64
N PRO A 58 -1.68 27.85 -18.94
CA PRO A 58 -1.77 29.30 -18.82
C PRO A 58 -2.90 29.76 -19.74
N MET A 59 -3.81 30.59 -19.20
CA MET A 59 -4.93 31.17 -19.93
C MET A 59 -4.43 32.11 -21.03
#